data_AF-A0A090QSE7-F1
#
_entry.id   AF-A0A090QSE7-F1
#
_cell.length_a   1.000
_cell.length_b   1.000
_cell.length_c   1.000
_cell.angle_alpha   90.00
_cell.angle_beta   90.00
_cell.angle_gamma   90.00
#
_symmetry.space_group_name_H-M   'P 1'
#
loop_
_entity.id
_entity.type
_entity.pdbx_description
1 polymer ?
#
loop_
_entity_poly.entity_id
_entity_poly.type
_entity_poly.pdbx_seq_one_letter_code
_entity_poly.pdbx_strand_id
1 'polypeptide(L)'
;MIARMRTHLQAGNQVMLFLNRRGFSPAVICHECGWLAECKRCDAYYTFHQQSGELRCHHCATQRPMMQQCEQCGSTQLNAVGVGTEQLEQQLATLFPDYRTVRIDRDSTRRKGSLENYLEAIRNNEYQILIGTQMLAKGHHFPDVTLVALLDVDSALFCNDFRAPERLAQLFIQVAGRAGRASKPGEVVLQTHHPEHALLQALLYKGYDHFAQGALTERKQAWLPPFTYLALLRAEANDSALVEQFFQQVRGIFENSPVYSDETMVMGPNPAPLSRRAGRYRWQLLLQAPSRKTLQQWISIAKPAIQLLPLAKKIRWSIDVEPQDLT
;
A
#
# COMPACT_ATOMS: atom_id res chain seq x y z
N MET A 1 8.57 22.97 0.98
CA MET A 1 7.66 22.39 1.99
C MET A 1 7.88 22.97 3.39
N ILE A 2 9.05 22.78 4.03
CA ILE A 2 9.29 23.22 5.42
C ILE A 2 8.97 24.70 5.66
N ALA A 3 9.38 25.59 4.73
CA ALA A 3 9.06 27.01 4.81
C ALA A 3 7.53 27.28 4.83
N ARG A 4 6.75 26.59 3.99
CA ARG A 4 5.28 26.67 3.99
C ARG A 4 4.71 26.22 5.32
N MET A 5 5.20 25.11 5.87
CA MET A 5 4.77 24.64 7.19
C MET A 5 4.98 25.70 8.27
N ARG A 6 6.16 26.34 8.31
CA ARG A 6 6.43 27.44 9.27
C ARG A 6 5.41 28.57 9.15
N THR A 7 5.11 29.02 7.93
CA THR A 7 4.13 30.10 7.70
C THR A 7 2.75 29.75 8.28
N HIS A 8 2.25 28.53 8.03
CA HIS A 8 0.95 28.11 8.53
C HIS A 8 0.93 27.93 10.05
N LEU A 9 1.99 27.35 10.63
CA LEU A 9 2.14 27.14 12.07
C LEU A 9 2.29 28.45 12.85
N GLN A 10 3.02 29.43 12.31
CA GLN A 10 3.16 30.76 12.90
C GLN A 10 1.85 31.55 12.92
N ALA A 11 0.96 31.30 11.95
CA ALA A 11 -0.38 31.87 11.92
C ALA A 11 -1.36 31.17 12.88
N GLY A 12 -0.89 30.25 13.74
CA GLY A 12 -1.72 29.51 14.70
C GLY A 12 -2.58 28.42 14.07
N ASN A 13 -2.30 28.05 12.82
CA ASN A 13 -3.05 27.01 12.12
C ASN A 13 -2.36 25.64 12.23
N GLN A 14 -3.09 24.60 11.84
CA GLN A 14 -2.63 23.21 11.83
C GLN A 14 -2.17 22.79 10.42
N VAL A 15 -1.20 21.88 10.39
CA VAL A 15 -0.64 21.26 9.19
C VAL A 15 -0.90 19.76 9.22
N MET A 16 -1.33 19.19 8.10
CA MET A 16 -1.53 17.75 7.95
C MET A 16 -0.56 17.17 6.91
N LEU A 17 0.09 16.05 7.25
CA LEU A 17 1.05 15.35 6.42
C LEU A 17 0.54 13.93 6.15
N PHE A 18 0.38 13.58 4.88
CA PHE A 18 -0.03 12.26 4.41
C PHE A 18 1.15 11.49 3.83
N LEU A 19 1.31 10.25 4.29
CA LEU A 19 2.10 9.23 3.61
C LEU A 19 1.19 8.12 3.09
N ASN A 20 1.33 7.81 1.80
CA ASN A 20 0.53 6.79 1.14
C ASN A 20 1.15 5.39 1.29
N ARG A 21 1.43 4.97 2.53
CA ARG A 21 1.71 3.57 2.84
C ARG A 21 1.62 3.30 4.34
N ARG A 22 1.02 2.17 4.71
CA ARG A 22 1.40 1.51 5.97
C ARG A 22 2.83 1.00 5.79
N GLY A 23 3.77 1.60 6.49
CA GLY A 23 5.09 1.05 6.69
C GLY A 23 5.94 0.90 5.42
N PHE A 24 6.84 1.86 5.20
CA PHE A 24 8.23 1.47 5.39
C PHE A 24 8.49 1.49 6.89
N SER A 25 8.07 0.41 7.52
CA SER A 25 8.51 0.08 8.84
C SER A 25 10.04 0.06 8.82
N PRO A 26 10.73 0.67 9.79
CA PRO A 26 12.18 0.74 9.79
C PRO A 26 12.77 -0.66 9.62
N ALA A 27 13.32 -0.91 8.45
CA ALA A 27 14.09 -2.10 8.19
C ALA A 27 15.45 -1.88 8.84
N VAL A 28 15.96 -2.88 9.55
CA VAL A 28 17.34 -2.79 10.04
C VAL A 28 18.26 -3.02 8.85
N ILE A 29 19.12 -2.04 8.57
CA ILE A 29 20.13 -2.08 7.53
C ILE A 29 21.52 -2.03 8.16
N CYS A 30 22.46 -2.77 7.61
CA CYS A 30 23.87 -2.62 7.93
C CYS A 30 24.47 -1.43 7.18
N HIS A 31 25.09 -0.49 7.90
CA HIS A 31 25.71 0.68 7.29
C HIS A 31 26.89 0.33 6.39
N GLU A 32 27.65 -0.72 6.73
CA GLU A 32 28.87 -1.09 6.01
C GLU A 32 28.60 -1.90 4.74
N CYS A 33 27.67 -2.86 4.77
CA CYS A 33 27.43 -3.76 3.63
C CYS A 33 26.05 -3.62 2.98
N GLY A 34 25.16 -2.80 3.53
CA GLY A 34 23.80 -2.60 3.01
C GLY A 34 22.83 -3.76 3.26
N TRP A 35 23.25 -4.80 3.98
CA TRP A 35 22.39 -5.93 4.34
C TRP A 35 21.13 -5.48 5.07
N LEU A 36 19.96 -6.01 4.66
CA LEU A 36 18.68 -5.74 5.30
C LEU A 36 18.21 -6.94 6.13
N ALA A 37 17.61 -6.64 7.27
CA ALA A 37 17.09 -7.63 8.21
C ALA A 37 15.88 -8.39 7.65
N GLU A 38 16.13 -9.51 6.99
CA GLU A 38 15.10 -10.36 6.38
C GLU A 38 14.38 -11.29 7.36
N CYS A 39 13.11 -11.57 7.06
CA CYS A 39 12.31 -12.55 7.78
C CYS A 39 12.61 -13.97 7.30
N LYS A 40 13.05 -14.85 8.21
CA LYS A 40 13.30 -16.27 7.85
C LYS A 40 12.02 -17.04 7.45
N ARG A 41 10.84 -16.46 7.69
CA ARG A 41 9.52 -17.03 7.35
C ARG A 41 8.79 -16.30 6.23
N CYS A 42 9.26 -15.14 5.80
CA CYS A 42 8.60 -14.34 4.77
C CYS A 42 9.65 -13.72 3.87
N ASP A 43 9.38 -13.56 2.58
CA ASP A 43 10.29 -12.82 1.70
C ASP A 43 10.03 -11.31 1.86
N ALA A 44 10.21 -10.84 3.09
CA ALA A 44 9.98 -9.49 3.58
C ALA A 44 10.97 -9.16 4.68
N TYR A 45 11.15 -7.87 4.94
CA TYR A 45 12.02 -7.39 5.99
C TYR A 45 11.30 -7.30 7.34
N TYR A 46 12.07 -7.42 8.42
CA TYR A 46 11.62 -7.13 9.77
C TYR A 46 11.52 -5.62 10.00
N THR A 47 10.55 -5.22 10.81
CA THR A 47 10.42 -3.88 11.38
C THR A 47 11.10 -3.81 12.74
N PHE A 48 11.90 -2.78 13.00
CA PHE A 48 12.34 -2.50 14.35
C PHE A 48 11.33 -1.65 15.13
N HIS A 49 10.81 -2.19 16.23
CA HIS A 49 9.96 -1.46 17.16
C HIS A 49 10.81 -0.91 18.31
N GLN A 50 11.13 0.39 18.25
CA GLN A 50 12.02 1.05 19.22
C GLN A 50 11.51 0.94 20.67
N GLN A 51 10.19 1.07 20.89
CA GLN A 51 9.59 1.04 22.24
C GLN A 51 9.75 -0.31 22.94
N SER A 52 9.68 -1.41 22.19
CA SER A 52 9.82 -2.78 22.72
C SER A 52 11.21 -3.37 22.51
N GLY A 53 12.09 -2.71 21.76
CA GLY A 53 13.43 -3.20 21.44
C GLY A 53 13.44 -4.47 20.60
N GLU A 54 12.36 -4.77 19.87
CA GLU A 54 12.21 -6.02 19.13
C GLU A 54 12.04 -5.79 17.62
N LEU A 55 12.42 -6.79 16.84
CA LEU A 55 12.16 -6.90 15.42
C LEU A 55 10.88 -7.70 15.19
N ARG A 56 9.92 -7.16 14.43
CA ARG A 56 8.65 -7.80 14.11
C ARG A 56 8.38 -7.83 12.62
N CYS A 57 8.00 -8.99 12.10
CA CYS A 57 7.50 -9.08 10.73
C CYS A 57 5.97 -8.83 10.72
N HIS A 58 5.49 -7.80 10.02
CA HIS A 58 4.04 -7.52 9.94
C HIS A 58 3.26 -8.52 9.08
N HIS A 59 3.94 -9.35 8.27
CA HIS A 59 3.27 -10.34 7.43
C HIS A 59 2.95 -11.63 8.17
N CYS A 60 3.80 -12.07 9.09
CA CYS A 60 3.63 -13.33 9.86
C CYS A 60 3.61 -13.14 11.38
N ALA A 61 3.71 -11.91 11.87
CA ALA A 61 3.78 -11.54 13.29
C ALA A 61 4.96 -12.17 14.06
N THR A 62 5.94 -12.78 13.39
CA THR A 62 7.14 -13.35 14.06
C THR A 62 7.95 -12.22 14.67
N GLN A 63 8.36 -12.42 15.92
CA GLN A 63 9.19 -11.50 16.69
C GLN A 63 10.59 -12.10 16.88
N ARG A 64 11.61 -11.25 16.91
CA ARG A 64 12.98 -11.60 17.31
C ARG A 64 13.62 -10.41 18.04
N PRO A 65 14.58 -10.64 18.95
CA PRO A 65 15.31 -9.53 19.57
C PRO A 65 16.12 -8.75 18.52
N MET A 66 16.46 -7.50 18.84
CA MET A 66 17.41 -6.72 18.04
C MET A 66 18.76 -7.43 18.00
N MET A 67 19.21 -7.71 16.78
CA MET A 67 20.53 -8.29 16.51
C MET A 67 21.63 -7.27 16.77
N GLN A 68 22.75 -7.73 17.35
CA GLN A 68 23.89 -6.88 17.70
C GLN A 68 24.93 -6.80 16.58
N GLN A 69 24.92 -7.74 15.64
CA GLN A 69 25.89 -7.85 14.55
C GLN A 69 25.19 -8.29 13.26
N CYS A 70 25.62 -7.73 12.14
CA CYS A 70 25.14 -8.05 10.79
C CYS A 70 25.31 -9.55 10.49
N GLU A 71 24.24 -10.23 10.04
CA GLU A 71 24.30 -11.66 9.66
C GLU A 71 25.16 -11.90 8.40
N GLN A 72 25.48 -10.85 7.62
CA GLN A 72 26.27 -10.95 6.39
C GLN A 72 27.75 -10.58 6.56
N CYS A 73 28.08 -9.49 7.26
CA CYS A 73 29.46 -9.00 7.39
C CYS A 73 30.00 -8.96 8.83
N GLY A 74 29.18 -9.26 9.84
CA GLY A 74 29.57 -9.21 11.25
C GLY A 74 29.68 -7.81 11.87
N SER A 75 29.53 -6.73 11.09
CA SER A 75 29.56 -5.35 11.60
C SER A 75 28.49 -5.10 12.66
N THR A 76 28.83 -4.30 13.67
CA THR A 76 27.90 -3.82 14.70
C THR A 76 27.14 -2.55 14.26
N GLN A 77 27.46 -1.99 13.09
CA GLN A 77 26.83 -0.78 12.57
C GLN A 77 25.48 -1.08 11.92
N LEU A 78 24.48 -1.40 12.75
CA LEU A 78 23.12 -1.68 12.34
C LEU A 78 22.22 -0.48 12.63
N ASN A 79 21.62 0.08 11.58
CA ASN A 79 20.74 1.23 11.66
C ASN A 79 19.31 0.83 11.30
N ALA A 80 18.34 1.35 12.03
CA ALA A 80 16.93 1.23 11.68
C ALA A 80 16.60 2.30 10.62
N VAL A 81 16.42 1.90 9.36
CA VAL A 81 16.11 2.80 8.24
C VAL A 81 14.70 2.53 7.73
N GLY A 82 13.84 3.52 7.91
CA GLY A 82 12.51 3.53 7.33
C GLY A 82 11.97 4.93 7.30
N VAL A 83 11.66 5.42 6.11
CA VAL A 83 10.92 6.66 5.87
C VAL A 83 9.45 6.36 6.21
N GLY A 84 9.17 6.29 7.50
CA GLY A 84 7.85 6.04 8.07
C GLY A 84 7.30 7.28 8.76
N THR A 85 6.04 7.18 9.19
CA THR A 85 5.39 8.19 10.01
C THR A 85 6.13 8.43 11.35
N GLU A 86 6.86 7.45 11.87
CA GLU A 86 7.67 7.54 13.10
C GLU A 86 8.96 8.35 12.91
N GLN A 87 9.73 8.10 11.83
CA GLN A 87 10.91 8.90 11.53
C GLN A 87 10.49 10.34 11.21
N LEU A 88 9.38 10.52 10.49
CA LEU A 88 8.83 11.83 10.23
C LEU A 88 8.47 12.56 11.54
N GLU A 89 7.83 11.88 12.49
CA GLU A 89 7.52 12.44 13.81
C GLU A 89 8.78 12.91 14.56
N GLN A 90 9.82 12.07 14.62
CA GLN A 90 11.09 12.41 15.27
C GLN A 90 11.81 13.60 14.61
N GLN A 91 11.84 13.62 13.27
CA GLN A 91 12.44 14.71 12.50
C GLN A 91 11.65 16.01 12.67
N LEU A 92 10.31 15.93 12.68
CA LEU A 92 9.45 17.11 12.89
C LEU A 92 9.58 17.66 14.31
N ALA A 93 9.70 16.82 15.32
CA ALA A 93 9.97 17.26 16.69
C ALA A 93 11.31 18.03 16.80
N THR A 94 12.30 17.67 15.98
CA THR A 94 13.59 18.38 15.92
C THR A 94 13.47 19.71 15.15
N LEU A 95 12.72 19.73 14.05
CA LEU A 95 12.57 20.91 13.19
C LEU A 95 11.57 21.95 13.70
N PHE A 96 10.59 21.51 14.50
CA PHE A 96 9.47 22.28 15.02
C PHE A 96 9.26 21.99 16.52
N PRO A 97 10.26 22.28 17.38
CA PRO A 97 10.21 21.90 18.80
C PRO A 97 9.07 22.57 19.58
N ASP A 98 8.60 23.73 19.12
CA ASP A 98 7.52 24.50 19.75
C ASP A 98 6.12 23.97 19.40
N TYR A 99 6.01 23.03 18.46
CA TYR A 99 4.74 22.55 17.93
C TYR A 99 4.53 21.07 18.23
N ARG A 100 3.37 20.74 18.78
CA ARG A 100 3.04 19.36 19.14
C ARG A 100 2.63 18.58 17.89
N THR A 101 3.24 17.41 17.73
CA THR A 101 2.99 16.48 16.63
C THR A 101 2.18 15.29 17.13
N VAL A 102 1.23 14.80 16.32
CA VAL A 102 0.49 13.57 16.60
C VAL A 102 0.45 12.67 15.38
N ARG A 103 0.65 11.37 15.60
CA ARG A 103 0.47 10.31 14.61
C ARG A 103 -0.85 9.58 14.79
N ILE A 104 -1.69 9.60 13.77
CA ILE A 104 -2.96 8.87 13.75
C ILE A 104 -2.90 7.76 12.70
N ASP A 105 -2.72 6.54 13.19
CA ASP A 105 -2.79 5.31 12.40
C ASP A 105 -3.55 4.22 13.15
N ARG A 106 -3.78 3.08 12.47
CA ARG A 106 -4.55 1.97 13.03
C ARG A 106 -3.89 1.36 14.28
N ASP A 107 -2.57 1.45 14.42
CA ASP A 107 -1.83 0.88 15.53
C ASP A 107 -1.84 1.82 16.75
N SER A 108 -1.75 3.14 16.55
CA SER A 108 -1.87 4.15 17.61
C SER A 108 -3.30 4.25 18.16
N THR A 109 -4.32 3.90 17.38
CA THR A 109 -5.73 3.97 17.79
C THR A 109 -6.36 2.63 18.20
N ARG A 110 -5.55 1.61 18.56
CA ARG A 110 -6.07 0.26 18.90
C ARG A 110 -6.92 0.21 20.16
N ARG A 111 -6.72 1.13 21.11
CA ARG A 111 -7.47 1.18 22.37
C ARG A 111 -8.83 1.86 22.13
N LYS A 112 -9.91 1.28 22.65
CA LYS A 112 -11.26 1.87 22.58
C LYS A 112 -11.25 3.27 23.21
N GLY A 113 -11.77 4.28 22.51
CA GLY A 113 -11.77 5.68 22.97
C GLY A 113 -10.52 6.50 22.60
N SER A 114 -9.43 5.87 22.11
CA SER A 114 -8.19 6.60 21.80
C SER A 114 -8.34 7.54 20.60
N LEU A 115 -9.06 7.12 19.57
CA LEU A 115 -9.31 7.93 18.39
C LEU A 115 -10.14 9.18 18.74
N GLU A 116 -11.21 9.01 19.52
CA GLU A 116 -12.07 10.10 19.96
C GLU A 116 -11.28 11.15 20.75
N ASN A 117 -10.43 10.71 21.68
CA ASN A 117 -9.57 11.61 22.47
C ASN A 117 -8.60 12.40 21.58
N TYR A 118 -7.96 11.74 20.59
CA TYR A 118 -7.08 12.44 19.65
C TYR A 118 -7.84 13.44 18.78
N LEU A 119 -9.04 13.10 18.33
CA LEU A 119 -9.88 14.01 17.53
C LEU A 119 -10.32 15.23 18.33
N GLU A 120 -10.67 15.05 19.61
CA GLU A 120 -10.98 16.17 20.51
C GLU A 120 -9.76 17.06 20.75
N ALA A 121 -8.60 16.47 21.05
CA ALA A 121 -7.35 17.23 21.23
C ALA A 121 -6.96 18.03 19.98
N ILE A 122 -7.15 17.45 18.78
CA ILE A 122 -6.91 18.18 17.52
C ILE A 122 -7.91 19.34 17.36
N ARG A 123 -9.19 19.13 17.68
CA ARG A 123 -10.20 20.21 17.65
C ARG A 123 -9.94 21.31 18.66
N ASN A 124 -9.35 20.97 19.80
CA ASN A 124 -8.92 21.92 20.83
C ASN A 124 -7.57 22.59 20.49
N ASN A 125 -7.03 22.33 19.30
CA ASN A 125 -5.75 22.85 18.82
C ASN A 125 -4.55 22.48 19.72
N GLU A 126 -4.62 21.33 20.41
CA GLU A 126 -3.53 20.82 21.25
C GLU A 126 -2.38 20.24 20.40
N TYR A 127 -2.66 19.83 19.16
CA TYR A 127 -1.69 19.35 18.19
C TYR A 127 -1.72 20.23 16.94
N GLN A 128 -0.56 20.74 16.52
CA GLN A 128 -0.46 21.60 15.34
C GLN A 128 0.02 20.85 14.11
N ILE A 129 0.71 19.72 14.29
CA ILE A 129 1.22 18.90 13.20
C ILE A 129 0.57 17.52 13.26
N LEU A 130 -0.19 17.18 12.23
CA LEU A 130 -0.95 15.93 12.13
C LEU A 130 -0.29 15.03 11.10
N ILE A 131 0.18 13.86 11.51
CA ILE A 131 0.72 12.85 10.61
C ILE A 131 -0.31 11.73 10.50
N GLY A 132 -0.72 11.38 9.28
CA GLY A 132 -1.60 10.24 9.14
C GLY A 132 -1.66 9.60 7.76
N THR A 133 -2.44 8.53 7.75
CA THR A 133 -2.80 7.77 6.55
C THR A 133 -4.25 8.06 6.18
N GLN A 134 -4.82 7.31 5.24
CA GLN A 134 -6.20 7.46 4.76
C GLN A 134 -7.28 7.55 5.86
N MET A 135 -7.01 7.11 7.09
CA MET A 135 -7.92 7.27 8.23
C MET A 135 -8.24 8.73 8.56
N LEU A 136 -7.27 9.65 8.49
CA LEU A 136 -7.50 11.07 8.75
C LEU A 136 -8.36 11.76 7.69
N ALA A 137 -8.41 11.20 6.48
CA ALA A 137 -9.13 11.81 5.38
C ALA A 137 -10.64 11.53 5.42
N LYS A 138 -11.10 10.47 6.12
CA LYS A 138 -12.51 10.01 6.12
C LYS A 138 -13.25 10.43 7.39
N GLY A 139 -14.46 10.96 7.24
CA GLY A 139 -15.43 11.13 8.34
C GLY A 139 -15.14 12.23 9.36
N HIS A 140 -13.96 12.87 9.32
CA HIS A 140 -13.56 13.88 10.29
C HIS A 140 -13.33 15.25 9.62
N HIS A 141 -13.65 16.32 10.35
CA HIS A 141 -13.49 17.70 9.87
C HIS A 141 -12.54 18.44 10.83
N PHE A 142 -11.47 18.99 10.26
CA PHE A 142 -10.46 19.76 10.98
C PHE A 142 -10.49 21.21 10.49
N PRO A 143 -11.14 22.14 11.21
CA PRO A 143 -11.36 23.50 10.74
C PRO A 143 -10.07 24.33 10.69
N ASP A 144 -9.09 24.04 11.54
CA ASP A 144 -7.83 24.79 11.59
C ASP A 144 -6.73 24.21 10.70
N VAL A 145 -7.02 23.14 9.94
CA VAL A 145 -6.08 22.59 8.97
C VAL A 145 -6.09 23.43 7.70
N THR A 146 -5.00 24.18 7.52
CA THR A 146 -4.83 25.12 6.41
C THR A 146 -3.74 24.71 5.45
N LEU A 147 -2.88 23.75 5.81
CA LEU A 147 -1.91 23.14 4.90
C LEU A 147 -2.04 21.63 4.94
N VAL A 148 -2.12 21.01 3.77
CA VAL A 148 -2.01 19.56 3.66
C VAL A 148 -0.92 19.17 2.68
N ALA A 149 -0.02 18.28 3.07
CA ALA A 149 1.04 17.77 2.19
C ALA A 149 0.90 16.27 1.95
N LEU A 150 1.00 15.86 0.69
CA LEU A 150 1.14 14.47 0.25
C LEU A 150 2.62 14.23 -0.03
N LEU A 151 3.30 13.48 0.85
CA LEU A 151 4.77 13.40 0.84
C LEU A 151 5.35 12.35 -0.13
N ASP A 152 4.53 11.37 -0.53
CA ASP A 152 4.98 10.22 -1.33
C ASP A 152 4.01 9.95 -2.48
N VAL A 153 4.07 10.82 -3.48
CA VAL A 153 3.27 10.70 -4.71
C VAL A 153 3.88 9.67 -5.66
N ASP A 154 5.21 9.58 -5.69
CA ASP A 154 5.95 8.73 -6.63
C ASP A 154 5.62 7.25 -6.42
N SER A 155 5.56 6.79 -5.17
CA SER A 155 5.19 5.40 -4.86
C SER A 155 3.80 5.03 -5.37
N ALA A 156 2.90 6.00 -5.55
CA ALA A 156 1.57 5.75 -6.11
C ALA A 156 1.56 5.81 -7.65
N LEU A 157 2.41 6.64 -8.27
CA LEU A 157 2.54 6.73 -9.72
C LEU A 157 3.23 5.50 -10.31
N PHE A 158 4.27 4.99 -9.65
CA PHE A 158 5.10 3.87 -10.14
C PHE A 158 4.83 2.55 -9.42
N CYS A 159 3.64 2.41 -8.82
CA CYS A 159 3.24 1.16 -8.19
C CYS A 159 2.96 0.08 -9.25
N ASN A 160 3.27 -1.18 -8.94
CA ASN A 160 2.88 -2.35 -9.75
C ASN A 160 1.36 -2.63 -9.75
N ASP A 161 0.55 -1.77 -9.13
CA ASP A 161 -0.91 -1.80 -9.16
C ASP A 161 -1.43 -0.67 -10.04
N PHE A 162 -2.05 -1.02 -11.17
CA PHE A 162 -2.65 -0.08 -12.12
C PHE A 162 -3.78 0.78 -11.53
N ARG A 163 -4.30 0.43 -10.34
CA ARG A 163 -5.27 1.24 -9.59
C ARG A 163 -4.62 2.27 -8.66
N ALA A 164 -3.31 2.23 -8.46
CA ALA A 164 -2.63 3.15 -7.56
C ALA A 164 -2.75 4.64 -7.98
N PRO A 165 -2.63 5.01 -9.28
CA PRO A 165 -2.84 6.40 -9.70
C PRO A 165 -4.27 6.89 -9.43
N GLU A 166 -5.28 6.03 -9.59
CA GLU A 166 -6.68 6.36 -9.26
C GLU A 166 -6.84 6.61 -7.75
N ARG A 167 -6.28 5.73 -6.92
CA ARG A 167 -6.31 5.91 -5.45
C ARG A 167 -5.60 7.19 -5.01
N LEU A 168 -4.50 7.56 -5.67
CA LEU A 168 -3.81 8.84 -5.45
C LEU A 168 -4.73 10.03 -5.80
N ALA A 169 -5.38 10.01 -6.95
CA ALA A 169 -6.29 11.08 -7.36
C ALA A 169 -7.48 11.23 -6.40
N GLN A 170 -8.07 10.11 -5.97
CA GLN A 170 -9.13 10.10 -4.95
C GLN A 170 -8.65 10.68 -3.62
N LEU A 171 -7.45 10.28 -3.17
CA LEU A 171 -6.84 10.81 -1.95
C LEU A 171 -6.59 12.32 -2.07
N PHE A 172 -6.05 12.77 -3.20
CA PHE A 172 -5.81 14.19 -3.45
C PHE A 172 -7.11 15.01 -3.36
N ILE A 173 -8.19 14.58 -4.03
CA ILE A 173 -9.48 15.30 -3.99
C ILE A 173 -10.07 15.29 -2.58
N GLN A 174 -10.00 14.13 -1.93
CA GLN A 174 -10.49 13.98 -0.57
C GLN A 174 -9.76 14.93 0.38
N VAL A 175 -8.45 15.08 0.21
CA VAL A 175 -7.58 15.93 1.03
C VAL A 175 -7.74 17.41 0.67
N ALA A 176 -7.79 17.74 -0.61
CA ALA A 176 -8.01 19.10 -1.08
C ALA A 176 -9.37 19.63 -0.62
N GLY A 177 -10.39 18.79 -0.57
CA GLY A 177 -11.69 19.13 0.02
C GLY A 177 -11.69 19.23 1.56
N ARG A 178 -10.57 18.99 2.25
CA ARG A 178 -10.43 19.12 3.72
C ARG A 178 -9.60 20.34 4.11
N ALA A 179 -8.63 20.72 3.27
CA ALA A 179 -7.93 21.99 3.42
C ALA A 179 -8.89 23.15 3.12
N GLY A 180 -8.93 24.16 3.99
CA GLY A 180 -9.63 25.42 3.69
C GLY A 180 -11.16 25.38 3.80
N ARG A 181 -11.70 24.56 4.71
CA ARG A 181 -13.12 24.67 5.09
C ARG A 181 -13.28 25.82 6.10
N ALA A 182 -14.32 26.63 5.92
CA ALA A 182 -14.65 27.88 6.63
C ALA A 182 -13.94 29.14 6.07
N SER A 183 -13.46 30.04 6.94
CA SER A 183 -13.01 31.39 6.58
C SER A 183 -11.54 31.49 6.14
N LYS A 184 -10.76 30.41 6.23
CA LYS A 184 -9.32 30.39 5.96
C LYS A 184 -9.03 29.64 4.65
N PRO A 185 -8.25 30.20 3.70
CA PRO A 185 -7.84 29.47 2.50
C PRO A 185 -6.91 28.31 2.86
N GLY A 186 -7.11 27.17 2.22
CA GLY A 186 -6.25 25.98 2.37
C GLY A 186 -5.22 25.86 1.25
N GLU A 187 -4.02 25.42 1.59
CA GLU A 187 -2.95 25.07 0.64
C GLU A 187 -2.77 23.53 0.62
N VAL A 188 -2.62 22.95 -0.57
CA VAL A 188 -2.30 21.53 -0.73
C VAL A 188 -0.98 21.41 -1.48
N VAL A 189 -0.04 20.65 -0.93
CA VAL A 189 1.29 20.44 -1.49
C VAL A 189 1.47 18.97 -1.86
N LEU A 190 1.94 18.71 -3.07
CA LEU A 190 2.31 17.37 -3.52
C LEU A 190 3.83 17.31 -3.65
N GLN A 191 4.44 16.32 -3.01
CA GLN A 191 5.87 16.04 -3.13
C GLN A 191 6.05 14.85 -4.08
N THR A 192 6.71 15.11 -5.20
CA THR A 192 7.03 14.15 -6.24
C THR A 192 8.36 14.52 -6.86
N HIS A 193 9.11 13.52 -7.31
CA HIS A 193 10.29 13.71 -8.16
C HIS A 193 9.91 13.94 -9.63
N HIS A 194 8.65 13.70 -10.00
CA HIS A 194 8.13 13.77 -11.37
C HIS A 194 6.94 14.72 -11.49
N PRO A 195 7.13 16.03 -11.20
CA PRO A 195 6.05 17.02 -11.32
C PRO A 195 5.46 17.08 -12.74
N GLU A 196 6.25 16.79 -13.77
CA GLU A 196 5.89 16.78 -15.19
C GLU A 196 4.99 15.60 -15.60
N HIS A 197 4.72 14.64 -14.72
CA HIS A 197 3.93 13.46 -15.05
C HIS A 197 2.53 13.82 -15.58
N ALA A 198 2.16 13.30 -16.76
CA ALA A 198 0.95 13.71 -17.49
C ALA A 198 -0.35 13.56 -16.67
N LEU A 199 -0.52 12.42 -15.99
CA LEU A 199 -1.69 12.20 -15.11
C LEU A 199 -1.73 13.18 -13.93
N LEU A 200 -0.57 13.56 -13.37
CA LEU A 200 -0.51 14.49 -12.25
C LEU A 200 -0.87 15.91 -12.70
N GLN A 201 -0.33 16.33 -13.85
CA GLN A 201 -0.65 17.61 -14.48
C GLN A 201 -2.14 17.70 -14.83
N ALA A 202 -2.71 16.62 -15.40
CA ALA A 202 -4.15 16.53 -15.67
C ALA A 202 -4.98 16.71 -14.39
N LEU A 203 -4.62 16.04 -13.30
CA LEU A 203 -5.31 16.13 -12.02
C LEU A 203 -5.26 17.55 -11.43
N LEU A 204 -4.08 18.20 -11.45
CA LEU A 204 -3.87 19.51 -10.83
C LEU A 204 -4.50 20.66 -11.62
N TYR A 205 -4.39 20.66 -12.95
CA TYR A 205 -4.78 21.80 -13.78
C TYR A 205 -6.15 21.64 -14.46
N LYS A 206 -6.62 20.40 -14.66
CA LYS A 206 -7.86 20.10 -15.38
C LYS A 206 -8.90 19.37 -14.54
N GLY A 207 -8.56 18.99 -13.31
CA GLY A 207 -9.45 18.34 -12.36
C GLY A 207 -9.64 16.85 -12.60
N TYR A 208 -10.48 16.24 -11.75
CA TYR A 208 -10.65 14.79 -11.68
C TYR A 208 -11.22 14.17 -12.96
N ASP A 209 -12.22 14.79 -13.56
CA ASP A 209 -12.92 14.19 -14.71
C ASP A 209 -11.98 14.04 -15.91
N HIS A 210 -11.12 15.04 -16.14
CA HIS A 210 -10.11 14.96 -17.19
C HIS A 210 -9.03 13.91 -16.88
N PHE A 211 -8.57 13.84 -15.62
CA PHE A 211 -7.68 12.77 -15.17
C PHE A 211 -8.31 11.38 -15.40
N ALA A 212 -9.59 11.21 -15.01
CA ALA A 212 -10.29 9.94 -15.11
C ALA A 212 -10.46 9.50 -16.57
N GLN A 213 -10.73 10.44 -17.48
CA GLN A 213 -10.80 10.14 -18.92
C GLN A 213 -9.45 9.67 -19.48
N GLY A 214 -8.33 10.31 -19.07
CA GLY A 214 -6.98 9.89 -19.44
C GLY A 214 -6.67 8.48 -18.91
N ALA A 215 -6.89 8.25 -17.61
CA ALA A 215 -6.67 6.95 -16.98
C ALA A 215 -7.56 5.85 -17.59
N LEU A 216 -8.83 6.14 -17.92
CA LEU A 216 -9.71 5.19 -18.61
C LEU A 216 -9.20 4.86 -20.02
N THR A 217 -8.64 5.84 -20.74
CA THR A 217 -8.07 5.62 -22.07
C THR A 217 -6.87 4.67 -22.00
N GLU A 218 -5.95 4.90 -21.06
CA GLU A 218 -4.80 4.02 -20.81
C GLU A 218 -5.25 2.61 -20.43
N ARG A 219 -6.24 2.49 -19.52
CA ARG A 219 -6.78 1.18 -19.12
C ARG A 219 -7.44 0.44 -20.27
N LYS A 220 -8.15 1.15 -21.16
CA LYS A 220 -8.74 0.54 -22.36
C LYS A 220 -7.66 -0.02 -23.28
N GLN A 221 -6.60 0.74 -23.52
CA GLN A 221 -5.47 0.33 -24.36
C GLN A 221 -4.70 -0.85 -23.76
N ALA A 222 -4.52 -0.87 -22.44
CA ALA A 222 -3.86 -1.94 -21.71
C ALA A 222 -4.77 -3.15 -21.41
N TRP A 223 -6.01 -3.16 -21.91
CA TRP A 223 -7.00 -4.20 -21.62
C TRP A 223 -7.25 -4.40 -20.12
N LEU A 224 -7.27 -3.35 -19.31
CA LEU A 224 -7.49 -3.42 -17.86
C LEU A 224 -8.94 -3.10 -17.48
N PRO A 225 -9.39 -3.52 -16.27
CA PRO A 225 -10.68 -3.12 -15.73
C PRO A 225 -10.87 -1.59 -15.72
N PRO A 226 -12.05 -1.05 -16.09
CA PRO A 226 -13.33 -1.75 -16.19
C PRO A 226 -13.66 -2.33 -17.58
N PHE A 227 -12.74 -2.26 -18.54
CA PHE A 227 -12.98 -2.75 -19.92
C PHE A 227 -12.84 -4.27 -20.03
N THR A 228 -12.11 -4.88 -19.11
CA THR A 228 -11.98 -6.32 -18.95
C THR A 228 -12.24 -6.73 -17.51
N TYR A 229 -12.36 -8.03 -17.30
CA TYR A 229 -12.65 -8.61 -16.00
C TYR A 229 -11.53 -9.55 -15.61
N LEU A 230 -11.10 -9.44 -14.36
CA LEU A 230 -9.99 -10.21 -13.81
C LEU A 230 -10.49 -11.20 -12.76
N ALA A 231 -9.87 -12.38 -12.71
CA ALA A 231 -9.95 -13.25 -11.55
C ALA A 231 -8.53 -13.68 -11.14
N LEU A 232 -8.22 -13.58 -9.86
CA LEU A 232 -6.92 -13.93 -9.32
C LEU A 232 -7.04 -15.23 -8.52
N LEU A 233 -6.38 -16.27 -9.01
CA LEU A 233 -6.22 -17.50 -8.27
C LEU A 233 -4.95 -17.38 -7.42
N ARG A 234 -5.06 -17.75 -6.15
CA ARG A 234 -3.96 -17.75 -5.18
C ARG A 234 -3.83 -19.14 -4.61
N ALA A 235 -2.60 -19.63 -4.48
CA ALA A 235 -2.34 -20.90 -3.80
C ALA A 235 -1.11 -20.80 -2.91
N GLU A 236 -1.15 -21.51 -1.79
CA GLU A 236 -0.06 -21.55 -0.83
C GLU A 236 0.20 -22.95 -0.25
N ALA A 237 1.47 -23.30 -0.13
CA ALA A 237 1.94 -24.55 0.49
C ALA A 237 3.31 -24.36 1.15
N ASN A 238 3.79 -25.37 1.88
CA ASN A 238 5.11 -25.32 2.52
C ASN A 238 6.27 -25.61 1.54
N ASP A 239 5.95 -26.08 0.34
CA ASP A 239 6.89 -26.39 -0.73
C ASP A 239 6.48 -25.62 -1.99
N SER A 240 7.39 -24.78 -2.51
CA SER A 240 7.16 -23.96 -3.69
C SER A 240 6.90 -24.80 -4.95
N ALA A 241 7.62 -25.92 -5.12
CA ALA A 241 7.51 -26.76 -6.31
C ALA A 241 6.12 -27.39 -6.43
N LEU A 242 5.50 -27.76 -5.30
CA LEU A 242 4.12 -28.27 -5.28
C LEU A 242 3.11 -27.20 -5.74
N VAL A 243 3.31 -25.94 -5.34
CA VAL A 243 2.40 -24.84 -5.72
C VAL A 243 2.54 -24.52 -7.20
N GLU A 244 3.77 -24.48 -7.71
CA GLU A 244 4.06 -24.28 -9.13
C GLU A 244 3.45 -25.40 -9.98
N GLN A 245 3.70 -26.67 -9.63
CA GLN A 245 3.14 -27.82 -10.33
C GLN A 245 1.60 -27.80 -10.34
N PHE A 246 0.99 -27.45 -9.19
CA PHE A 246 -0.46 -27.30 -9.12
C PHE A 246 -0.96 -26.22 -10.08
N PHE A 247 -0.32 -25.04 -10.12
CA PHE A 247 -0.76 -24.01 -11.04
C PHE A 247 -0.47 -24.30 -12.51
N GLN A 248 0.57 -25.06 -12.83
CA GLN A 248 0.79 -25.56 -14.20
C GLN A 248 -0.39 -26.45 -14.64
N GLN A 249 -0.86 -27.34 -13.77
CA GLN A 249 -2.07 -28.16 -14.04
C GLN A 249 -3.33 -27.29 -14.17
N VAL A 250 -3.51 -26.34 -13.27
CA VAL A 250 -4.66 -25.41 -13.30
C VAL A 250 -4.65 -24.56 -14.58
N ARG A 251 -3.49 -24.05 -15.00
CA ARG A 251 -3.32 -23.32 -16.25
C ARG A 251 -3.76 -24.17 -17.45
N GLY A 252 -3.31 -25.43 -17.51
CA GLY A 252 -3.75 -26.38 -18.53
C GLY A 252 -5.27 -26.63 -18.54
N ILE A 253 -5.94 -26.64 -17.38
CA ILE A 253 -7.41 -26.75 -17.31
C ILE A 253 -8.09 -25.52 -17.92
N PHE A 254 -7.57 -24.32 -17.67
CA PHE A 254 -8.12 -23.09 -18.23
C PHE A 254 -7.87 -22.98 -19.73
N GLU A 255 -6.66 -23.26 -20.19
CA GLU A 255 -6.27 -23.19 -21.62
C GLU A 255 -6.99 -24.25 -22.48
N ASN A 256 -7.32 -25.43 -21.92
CA ASN A 256 -8.09 -26.46 -22.62
C ASN A 256 -9.61 -26.30 -22.49
N SER A 257 -10.09 -25.22 -21.84
CA SER A 257 -11.52 -24.97 -21.68
C SER A 257 -12.14 -24.53 -23.02
N PRO A 258 -13.40 -24.91 -23.34
CA PRO A 258 -14.10 -24.40 -24.52
C PRO A 258 -14.35 -22.88 -24.49
N VAL A 259 -14.13 -22.24 -23.33
CA VAL A 259 -14.24 -20.78 -23.16
C VAL A 259 -12.93 -20.06 -23.49
N TYR A 260 -11.82 -20.79 -23.57
CA TYR A 260 -10.52 -20.21 -23.92
C TYR A 260 -10.51 -19.78 -25.39
N SER A 261 -10.18 -18.52 -25.61
CA SER A 261 -10.10 -17.89 -26.93
C SER A 261 -9.01 -16.82 -26.94
N ASP A 262 -8.74 -16.25 -28.11
CA ASP A 262 -7.79 -15.15 -28.28
C ASP A 262 -8.14 -13.88 -27.48
N GLU A 263 -9.40 -13.75 -27.03
CA GLU A 263 -9.86 -12.63 -26.20
C GLU A 263 -9.70 -12.89 -24.70
N THR A 264 -9.25 -14.08 -24.30
CA THR A 264 -9.02 -14.46 -22.90
C THR A 264 -7.54 -14.68 -22.64
N MET A 265 -7.07 -14.35 -21.43
CA MET A 265 -5.67 -14.53 -21.07
C MET A 265 -5.53 -15.26 -19.74
N VAL A 266 -4.54 -16.15 -19.69
CA VAL A 266 -4.05 -16.81 -18.48
C VAL A 266 -2.60 -16.34 -18.26
N MET A 267 -2.38 -15.53 -17.24
CA MET A 267 -1.06 -14.99 -16.90
C MET A 267 -0.48 -15.70 -15.68
N GLY A 268 0.79 -16.10 -15.78
CA GLY A 268 1.49 -16.91 -14.80
C GLY A 268 1.57 -18.39 -15.19
N PRO A 269 1.85 -19.30 -14.25
CA PRO A 269 1.99 -19.06 -12.81
C PRO A 269 3.19 -18.18 -12.45
N ASN A 270 2.98 -17.23 -11.56
CA ASN A 270 4.04 -16.38 -11.03
C ASN A 270 4.04 -16.46 -9.49
N PRO A 271 5.20 -16.32 -8.82
CA PRO A 271 5.23 -16.04 -7.40
C PRO A 271 4.37 -14.81 -7.08
N ALA A 272 3.65 -14.84 -5.96
CA ALA A 272 2.96 -13.63 -5.50
C ALA A 272 4.00 -12.54 -5.14
N PRO A 273 3.65 -11.23 -5.18
CA PRO A 273 4.59 -10.16 -4.84
C PRO A 273 5.25 -10.33 -3.47
N LEU A 274 4.55 -10.97 -2.52
CA LEU A 274 5.14 -11.58 -1.34
C LEU A 274 5.16 -13.10 -1.49
N SER A 275 6.25 -13.62 -2.05
CA SER A 275 6.44 -15.01 -2.48
C SER A 275 6.45 -16.01 -1.33
N ARG A 276 6.82 -15.59 -0.13
CA ARG A 276 6.74 -16.41 1.09
C ARG A 276 6.10 -15.63 2.23
N ARG A 277 5.15 -16.26 2.93
CA ARG A 277 4.49 -15.70 4.11
C ARG A 277 4.26 -16.77 5.17
N ALA A 278 4.73 -16.50 6.38
CA ALA A 278 4.60 -17.39 7.54
C ALA A 278 5.13 -18.83 7.30
N GLY A 279 6.14 -18.97 6.45
CA GLY A 279 6.75 -20.25 6.06
C GLY A 279 6.08 -20.95 4.89
N ARG A 280 5.06 -20.35 4.28
CA ARG A 280 4.36 -20.89 3.10
C ARG A 280 4.73 -20.10 1.86
N TYR A 281 5.05 -20.80 0.78
CA TYR A 281 5.25 -20.23 -0.55
C TYR A 281 3.90 -19.92 -1.18
N ARG A 282 3.80 -18.75 -1.80
CA ARG A 282 2.58 -18.19 -2.38
C ARG A 282 2.80 -17.93 -3.86
N TRP A 283 1.92 -18.46 -4.67
CA TRP A 283 1.89 -18.23 -6.10
C TRP A 283 0.51 -17.74 -6.51
N GLN A 284 0.45 -17.15 -7.70
CA GLN A 284 -0.77 -16.66 -8.28
C GLN A 284 -0.85 -16.91 -9.79
N LEU A 285 -2.09 -17.04 -10.25
CA LEU A 285 -2.47 -17.14 -11.65
C LEU A 285 -3.57 -16.10 -11.90
N LEU A 286 -3.39 -15.23 -12.86
CA LEU A 286 -4.34 -14.17 -13.19
C LEU A 286 -5.08 -14.55 -14.48
N LEU A 287 -6.41 -14.60 -14.39
CA LEU A 287 -7.30 -14.77 -15.52
C LEU A 287 -7.85 -13.42 -15.94
N GLN A 288 -7.99 -13.24 -17.25
CA GLN A 288 -8.56 -12.05 -17.84
C GLN A 288 -9.53 -12.43 -18.95
N ALA A 289 -10.69 -11.79 -18.97
CA ALA A 289 -11.74 -12.03 -19.96
C ALA A 289 -12.43 -10.72 -20.37
N PRO A 290 -13.03 -10.65 -21.56
CA PRO A 290 -13.67 -9.44 -22.06
C PRO A 290 -15.03 -9.17 -21.41
N SER A 291 -15.66 -10.19 -20.80
CA SER A 291 -16.96 -10.06 -20.14
C SER A 291 -17.03 -10.83 -18.82
N ARG A 292 -17.85 -10.33 -17.87
CA ARG A 292 -18.15 -11.04 -16.61
C ARG A 292 -18.73 -12.42 -16.85
N LYS A 293 -19.61 -12.54 -17.85
CA LYS A 293 -20.27 -13.80 -18.21
C LYS A 293 -19.23 -14.84 -18.65
N THR A 294 -18.32 -14.45 -19.54
CA THR A 294 -17.21 -15.30 -20.00
C THR A 294 -16.35 -15.74 -18.81
N LEU A 295 -15.92 -14.80 -17.96
CA LEU A 295 -15.10 -15.11 -16.78
C LEU A 295 -15.80 -16.08 -15.82
N GLN A 296 -17.08 -15.85 -15.54
CA GLN A 296 -17.87 -16.71 -14.66
C GLN A 296 -18.06 -18.10 -15.24
N GLN A 297 -18.35 -18.23 -16.54
CA GLN A 297 -18.46 -19.51 -17.22
C GLN A 297 -17.13 -20.27 -17.19
N TRP A 298 -16.02 -19.58 -17.48
CA TRP A 298 -14.68 -20.17 -17.49
C TRP A 298 -14.32 -20.74 -16.13
N ILE A 299 -14.53 -19.97 -15.05
CA ILE A 299 -14.31 -20.42 -13.66
C ILE A 299 -15.27 -21.55 -13.29
N SER A 300 -16.55 -21.48 -13.67
CA SER A 300 -17.55 -22.50 -13.33
C SER A 300 -17.23 -23.86 -13.95
N ILE A 301 -16.68 -23.89 -15.17
CA ILE A 301 -16.27 -25.12 -15.86
C ILE A 301 -14.97 -25.66 -15.25
N ALA A 302 -14.00 -24.78 -14.98
CA ALA A 302 -12.69 -25.19 -14.47
C ALA A 302 -12.73 -25.66 -13.01
N LYS A 303 -13.56 -25.05 -12.16
CA LYS A 303 -13.55 -25.28 -10.70
C LYS A 303 -13.74 -26.75 -10.31
N PRO A 304 -14.70 -27.52 -10.87
CA PRO A 304 -14.82 -28.95 -10.59
C PRO A 304 -13.58 -29.74 -11.01
N ALA A 305 -13.01 -29.45 -12.18
CA ALA A 305 -11.80 -30.12 -12.66
C ALA A 305 -10.59 -29.83 -11.76
N ILE A 306 -10.44 -28.60 -11.28
CA ILE A 306 -9.40 -28.21 -10.32
C ILE A 306 -9.56 -28.99 -9.01
N GLN A 307 -10.79 -29.15 -8.51
CA GLN A 307 -11.07 -29.89 -7.27
C GLN A 307 -10.75 -31.39 -7.37
N LEU A 308 -10.75 -31.96 -8.59
CA LEU A 308 -10.37 -33.35 -8.84
C LEU A 308 -8.85 -33.57 -8.86
N LEU A 309 -8.04 -32.51 -8.95
CA LEU A 309 -6.58 -32.63 -8.93
C LEU A 309 -6.11 -33.19 -7.57
N PRO A 310 -5.19 -34.18 -7.54
CA PRO A 310 -4.66 -34.72 -6.28
C PRO A 310 -4.00 -33.66 -5.39
N LEU A 311 -3.35 -32.65 -6.00
CA LEU A 311 -2.69 -31.55 -5.30
C LEU A 311 -3.68 -30.55 -4.68
N ALA A 312 -4.92 -30.45 -5.20
CA ALA A 312 -5.92 -29.51 -4.70
C ALA A 312 -6.33 -29.77 -3.24
N LYS A 313 -6.15 -31.01 -2.74
CA LYS A 313 -6.39 -31.38 -1.33
C LYS A 313 -5.20 -31.08 -0.41
N LYS A 314 -3.99 -30.94 -0.97
CA LYS A 314 -2.75 -30.72 -0.22
C LYS A 314 -2.37 -29.24 -0.12
N ILE A 315 -2.89 -28.42 -1.03
CA ILE A 315 -2.56 -27.01 -1.18
C ILE A 315 -3.78 -26.18 -0.81
N ARG A 316 -3.56 -25.07 -0.09
CA ARG A 316 -4.64 -24.12 0.16
C ARG A 316 -4.72 -23.18 -1.04
N TRP A 317 -5.86 -23.15 -1.71
CA TRP A 317 -6.08 -22.27 -2.86
C TRP A 317 -7.41 -21.53 -2.75
N SER A 318 -7.50 -20.41 -3.44
CA SER A 318 -8.69 -19.55 -3.50
C SER A 318 -8.78 -18.85 -4.85
N ILE A 319 -9.99 -18.50 -5.27
CA ILE A 319 -10.26 -17.68 -6.46
C ILE A 319 -10.91 -16.39 -5.97
N ASP A 320 -10.30 -15.25 -6.31
CA ASP A 320 -10.85 -13.92 -6.06
C ASP A 320 -11.33 -13.33 -7.39
N VAL A 321 -12.62 -13.03 -7.49
CA VAL A 321 -13.25 -12.50 -8.71
C VAL A 321 -13.33 -10.99 -8.61
N GLU A 322 -12.84 -10.29 -9.63
CA GLU A 322 -12.67 -8.83 -9.63
C GLU A 322 -11.84 -8.33 -8.43
N PRO A 323 -10.58 -8.83 -8.27
CA PRO A 323 -9.73 -8.48 -7.16
C PRO A 323 -9.46 -6.96 -7.13
N GLN A 324 -9.62 -6.36 -5.95
CA GLN A 324 -9.30 -4.96 -5.71
C GLN A 324 -7.79 -4.74 -5.52
N ASP A 325 -7.06 -5.80 -5.15
CA ASP A 325 -5.63 -5.80 -4.92
C ASP A 325 -4.99 -7.03 -5.59
N LEU A 326 -3.90 -6.80 -6.32
CA LEU A 326 -3.14 -7.82 -7.02
C LEU A 326 -1.89 -8.29 -6.23
N THR A 327 -1.74 -7.82 -4.98
CA THR A 327 -0.64 -8.16 -4.06
C THR A 327 -1.00 -9.20 -2.99
#